data_AF-A0A7X7US89-F1
#
_entry.id   AF-A0A7X7US89-F1
#
_cell.length_a   1.000
_cell.length_b   1.000
_cell.length_c   1.000
_cell.angle_alpha   90.00
_cell.angle_beta   90.00
_cell.angle_gamma   90.00
#
_symmetry.space_group_name_H-M   'P 1'
#
loop_
_entity.id
_entity.type
_entity.pdbx_description
1 polymer ?
#
loop_
_entity_poly.entity_id
_entity_poly.type
_entity_poly.pdbx_seq_one_letter_code
_entity_poly.pdbx_strand_id
1 'polypeptide(L)'
;MQGKIFRVSLMLLLGTIIYSCIGEFEKPLPESVRLRPTLAIPLINADLNIENSLVLLGYPQFDLDTIDLADFDTIYLIDTLSLALSDIQDTVEAITFLEFKIALWNDFPSYAELQVYFIDDNLHQVDSLFYPNMFQIVNGIANPDDGKVIKRGFSTTSIIYEPGRIEKIKPATRAVLRSRISNMGVAPEHFDYYKDYSLSVKIGARIGIDYIFDL
;
A
#
# COMPACT_ATOMS: atom_id res chain seq x y z
N MET A 1 40.77 -44.22 -39.90
CA MET A 1 39.34 -43.90 -40.15
C MET A 1 38.78 -43.27 -38.89
N GLN A 2 37.81 -42.34 -39.04
CA GLN A 2 37.26 -41.42 -38.03
C GLN A 2 38.07 -40.14 -37.81
N GLY A 3 37.77 -39.13 -38.61
CA GLY A 3 38.20 -37.76 -38.40
C GLY A 3 37.22 -36.79 -39.04
N LYS A 4 36.99 -35.68 -38.32
CA LYS A 4 36.60 -34.37 -38.86
C LYS A 4 35.18 -34.23 -39.47
N ILE A 5 34.12 -34.17 -38.65
CA ILE A 5 32.86 -33.52 -39.08
C ILE A 5 32.23 -32.58 -38.02
N PHE A 6 32.53 -32.69 -36.72
CA PHE A 6 31.71 -32.00 -35.71
C PHE A 6 32.25 -30.65 -35.16
N ARG A 7 33.00 -29.87 -35.95
CA ARG A 7 33.52 -28.55 -35.49
C ARG A 7 33.25 -27.36 -36.40
N VAL A 8 32.38 -27.48 -37.41
CA VAL A 8 32.14 -26.40 -38.38
C VAL A 8 30.82 -25.65 -38.13
N SER A 9 29.91 -26.12 -37.28
CA SER A 9 28.61 -25.44 -37.08
C SER A 9 28.57 -24.25 -36.11
N LEU A 10 29.63 -23.97 -35.34
CA LEU A 10 29.60 -22.83 -34.39
C LEU A 10 30.36 -21.59 -34.88
N MET A 11 31.17 -21.71 -35.94
CA MET A 11 31.91 -20.55 -36.49
C MET A 11 31.26 -19.89 -37.70
N LEU A 12 30.11 -20.38 -38.17
CA LEU A 12 29.37 -19.75 -39.27
C LEU A 12 28.16 -18.91 -38.81
N LEU A 13 27.89 -18.83 -37.50
CA LEU A 13 26.83 -17.97 -36.95
C LEU A 13 27.35 -16.64 -36.37
N LEU A 14 28.66 -16.38 -36.46
CA LEU A 14 29.30 -15.13 -36.01
C LEU A 14 29.70 -14.20 -37.16
N GLY A 15 29.32 -14.52 -38.41
CA GLY A 15 29.80 -13.83 -39.62
C GLY A 15 28.78 -12.96 -40.37
N THR A 16 27.52 -12.88 -39.93
CA THR A 16 26.44 -12.26 -40.75
C THR A 16 25.51 -11.30 -40.02
N ILE A 17 26.00 -10.56 -39.00
CA ILE A 17 25.27 -9.40 -38.42
C ILE A 17 26.13 -8.11 -38.44
N ILE A 18 26.95 -7.90 -39.47
CA ILE A 18 27.75 -6.65 -39.60
C ILE A 18 27.37 -5.80 -40.82
N TYR A 19 26.19 -6.01 -41.42
CA TYR A 19 25.72 -5.19 -42.54
C TYR A 19 24.26 -4.76 -42.40
N SER A 20 23.88 -4.27 -41.23
CA SER A 20 22.67 -3.45 -41.09
C SER A 20 23.06 -2.10 -40.49
N CYS A 21 23.19 -1.11 -41.37
CA CYS A 21 23.16 0.33 -41.10
C CYS A 21 23.94 0.85 -39.87
N ILE A 22 25.28 0.84 -39.96
CA ILE A 22 26.11 1.79 -39.19
C ILE A 22 26.47 2.93 -40.15
N GLY A 23 25.58 3.92 -40.24
CA GLY A 23 25.72 5.10 -41.09
C GLY A 23 25.85 6.43 -40.33
N GLU A 24 25.88 6.43 -39.00
CA GLU A 24 26.07 7.64 -38.19
C GLU A 24 26.82 7.31 -36.88
N PHE A 25 28.15 7.36 -36.89
CA PHE A 25 28.98 7.29 -35.67
C PHE A 25 29.80 8.57 -35.44
N GLU A 26 29.38 9.70 -36.02
CA GLU A 26 30.02 11.02 -35.82
C GLU A 26 29.23 11.95 -34.89
N LYS A 27 28.14 11.51 -34.26
CA LYS A 27 27.50 12.33 -33.23
C LYS A 27 28.39 12.30 -31.99
N PRO A 28 28.84 13.47 -31.47
CA PRO A 28 29.53 13.50 -30.20
C PRO A 28 28.64 12.84 -29.15
N LEU A 29 29.23 12.11 -28.22
CA LEU A 29 28.49 11.60 -27.07
C LEU A 29 27.76 12.79 -26.42
N PRO A 30 26.49 12.62 -26.05
CA PRO A 30 25.78 13.70 -25.37
C PRO A 30 26.53 14.05 -24.08
N GLU A 31 26.52 15.32 -23.70
CA GLU A 31 27.18 15.78 -22.46
C GLU A 31 26.48 15.21 -21.21
N SER A 32 25.21 14.81 -21.33
CA SER A 32 24.47 14.17 -20.26
C SER A 32 23.40 13.19 -20.75
N VAL A 33 23.00 12.28 -19.86
CA VAL A 33 21.92 11.31 -20.04
C VAL A 33 20.89 11.49 -18.93
N ARG A 34 19.62 11.69 -19.31
CA ARG A 34 18.50 11.81 -18.36
C ARG A 34 17.75 10.48 -18.23
N LEU A 35 17.66 9.94 -17.02
CA LEU A 35 16.90 8.74 -16.69
C LEU A 35 15.67 9.11 -15.86
N ARG A 36 14.52 8.47 -16.18
CA ARG A 36 13.26 8.65 -15.47
C ARG A 36 12.64 7.31 -15.02
N PRO A 37 13.31 6.55 -14.15
CA PRO A 37 12.77 5.27 -13.72
C PRO A 37 11.59 5.48 -12.77
N THR A 38 10.76 4.44 -12.66
CA THR A 38 9.73 4.33 -11.64
C THR A 38 9.90 3.05 -10.85
N LEU A 39 9.81 3.13 -9.52
CA LEU A 39 9.93 2.00 -8.61
C LEU A 39 8.59 1.73 -7.93
N ALA A 40 8.18 0.47 -7.81
CA ALA A 40 6.96 0.08 -7.10
C ALA A 40 7.31 -0.84 -5.94
N ILE A 41 6.84 -0.50 -4.74
CA ILE A 41 7.18 -1.21 -3.49
C ILE A 41 5.89 -1.48 -2.71
N PRO A 42 5.61 -2.72 -2.28
CA PRO A 42 4.55 -2.98 -1.31
C PRO A 42 4.95 -2.38 0.05
N LEU A 43 4.09 -1.56 0.65
CA LEU A 43 4.39 -0.92 1.94
C LEU A 43 3.62 -1.56 3.09
N ILE A 44 2.32 -1.78 2.92
CA ILE A 44 1.44 -2.30 3.98
C ILE A 44 0.59 -3.42 3.41
N ASN A 45 0.49 -4.49 4.20
CA ASN A 45 -0.48 -5.57 4.04
C ASN A 45 -0.91 -5.98 5.45
N ALA A 46 -2.12 -5.60 5.85
CA ALA A 46 -2.60 -5.80 7.22
C ALA A 46 -4.10 -6.08 7.25
N ASP A 47 -4.53 -6.80 8.29
CA ASP A 47 -5.93 -7.06 8.58
C ASP A 47 -6.26 -6.48 9.95
N LEU A 48 -7.18 -5.52 10.00
CA LEU A 48 -7.69 -4.99 11.26
C LEU A 48 -8.90 -5.80 11.68
N ASN A 49 -8.82 -6.46 12.83
CA ASN A 49 -9.91 -7.28 13.36
C ASN A 49 -10.12 -7.02 14.86
N ILE A 50 -11.20 -7.57 15.40
CA ILE A 50 -11.59 -7.29 16.78
C ILE A 50 -10.63 -7.93 17.79
N GLU A 51 -10.09 -9.10 17.48
CA GLU A 51 -9.20 -9.81 18.41
C GLU A 51 -7.88 -9.08 18.65
N ASN A 52 -7.31 -8.49 17.59
CA ASN A 52 -5.94 -7.96 17.65
C ASN A 52 -5.86 -6.44 17.54
N SER A 53 -6.92 -5.77 17.06
CA SER A 53 -6.88 -4.35 16.74
C SER A 53 -7.95 -3.54 17.48
N LEU A 54 -8.81 -4.15 18.30
CA LEU A 54 -9.87 -3.40 18.96
C LEU A 54 -9.33 -2.40 20.00
N VAL A 55 -9.77 -1.15 19.89
CA VAL A 55 -9.57 -0.14 20.94
C VAL A 55 -10.92 0.46 21.33
N LEU A 56 -11.30 0.28 22.59
CA LEU A 56 -12.47 0.91 23.19
C LEU A 56 -12.04 2.20 23.91
N LEU A 57 -12.43 3.35 23.37
CA LEU A 57 -12.08 4.65 23.95
C LEU A 57 -12.98 4.93 25.17
N GLY A 58 -12.38 5.11 26.35
CA GLY A 58 -13.08 5.56 27.55
C GLY A 58 -13.45 4.50 28.58
N TYR A 59 -13.00 3.25 28.41
CA TYR A 59 -13.29 2.16 29.35
C TYR A 59 -12.00 1.37 29.71
N PRO A 60 -11.90 0.84 30.94
CA PRO A 60 -10.76 -0.02 31.33
C PRO A 60 -10.71 -1.29 30.48
N GLN A 61 -9.53 -1.93 30.43
CA GLN A 61 -9.29 -3.18 29.69
C GLN A 61 -10.34 -4.24 30.09
N PHE A 62 -11.26 -4.57 29.18
CA PHE A 62 -12.26 -5.61 29.38
C PHE A 62 -11.86 -6.89 28.65
N ASP A 63 -12.35 -8.01 29.16
CA ASP A 63 -12.35 -9.27 28.45
C ASP A 63 -13.32 -9.17 27.26
N LEU A 64 -12.80 -9.33 26.04
CA LEU A 64 -13.57 -9.28 24.79
C LEU A 64 -14.73 -10.27 24.77
N ASP A 65 -14.65 -11.35 25.55
CA ASP A 65 -15.72 -12.34 25.64
C ASP A 65 -16.93 -11.89 26.46
N THR A 66 -16.80 -10.78 27.20
CA THR A 66 -17.87 -10.22 28.04
C THR A 66 -18.51 -8.95 27.47
N ILE A 67 -17.99 -8.45 26.35
CA ILE A 67 -18.42 -7.19 25.74
C ILE A 67 -19.46 -7.50 24.67
N ASP A 68 -20.64 -6.91 24.80
CA ASP A 68 -21.61 -6.88 23.71
C ASP A 68 -21.27 -5.71 22.77
N LEU A 69 -20.84 -6.04 21.55
CA LEU A 69 -20.47 -5.05 20.54
C LEU A 69 -21.68 -4.26 20.03
N ALA A 70 -22.90 -4.79 20.20
CA ALA A 70 -24.14 -4.11 19.82
C ALA A 70 -24.42 -2.87 20.69
N ASP A 71 -23.83 -2.79 21.89
CA ASP A 71 -23.99 -1.64 22.79
C ASP A 71 -23.21 -0.39 22.32
N PHE A 72 -22.35 -0.54 21.30
CA PHE A 72 -21.51 0.55 20.81
C PHE A 72 -21.97 1.02 19.43
N ASP A 73 -22.31 2.30 19.31
CA ASP A 73 -22.61 2.94 18.02
C ASP A 73 -21.38 2.97 17.08
N THR A 74 -20.17 2.94 17.64
CA THR A 74 -18.92 3.03 16.88
C THR A 74 -17.83 2.19 17.51
N ILE A 75 -17.14 1.41 16.68
CA ILE A 75 -15.95 0.63 17.03
C ILE A 75 -14.73 1.21 16.33
N TYR A 76 -13.59 1.26 17.01
CA TYR A 76 -12.31 1.63 16.42
C TYR A 76 -11.39 0.41 16.38
N LEU A 77 -10.85 0.10 15.19
CA LEU A 77 -9.76 -0.86 15.04
C LEU A 77 -8.47 -0.11 14.70
N ILE A 78 -7.43 -0.32 15.49
CA ILE A 78 -6.16 0.38 15.37
C ILE A 78 -5.03 -0.63 15.35
N ASP A 79 -4.13 -0.47 14.37
CA ASP A 79 -2.88 -1.21 14.31
C ASP A 79 -1.73 -0.28 13.92
N THR A 80 -0.52 -0.58 14.39
CA THR A 80 0.69 0.18 14.11
C THR A 80 1.72 -0.70 13.42
N LEU A 81 2.08 -0.34 12.20
CA LEU A 81 2.96 -1.12 11.34
C LEU A 81 4.27 -0.37 11.11
N SER A 82 5.37 -1.11 11.07
CA SER A 82 6.65 -0.55 10.66
C SER A 82 6.63 -0.19 9.17
N LEU A 83 7.19 0.97 8.82
CA LEU A 83 7.36 1.41 7.44
C LEU A 83 8.83 1.32 7.06
N ALA A 84 9.12 0.56 6.00
CA ALA A 84 10.43 0.57 5.36
C ALA A 84 10.49 1.68 4.30
N LEU A 85 10.55 2.94 4.73
CA LEU A 85 10.80 4.09 3.83
C LEU A 85 12.28 4.47 3.75
N SER A 86 13.18 3.71 4.40
CA SER A 86 14.62 3.99 4.44
C SER A 86 15.22 4.18 3.05
N ASP A 87 14.78 3.41 2.06
CA ASP A 87 15.30 3.47 0.69
C ASP A 87 14.92 4.77 -0.05
N ILE A 88 13.93 5.51 0.47
CA ILE A 88 13.47 6.79 -0.07
C ILE A 88 14.33 7.95 0.46
N GLN A 89 14.94 7.79 1.64
CA GLN A 89 15.54 8.89 2.40
C GLN A 89 16.78 9.50 1.73
N ASP A 90 17.55 8.71 0.99
CA ASP A 90 18.81 9.15 0.37
C ASP A 90 18.64 9.76 -1.04
N THR A 91 17.44 9.70 -1.62
CA THR A 91 17.22 10.05 -3.04
C THR A 91 16.20 11.18 -3.27
N VAL A 92 15.76 11.86 -2.21
CA VAL A 92 14.57 12.75 -2.27
C VAL A 92 14.71 13.88 -3.29
N GLU A 93 15.92 14.42 -3.48
CA GLU A 93 16.17 15.50 -4.46
C GLU A 93 15.85 15.07 -5.91
N ALA A 94 15.92 13.78 -6.21
CA ALA A 94 15.58 13.22 -7.52
C ALA A 94 14.13 12.71 -7.59
N ILE A 95 13.38 12.70 -6.48
CA ILE A 95 12.00 12.20 -6.47
C ILE A 95 11.06 13.27 -7.00
N THR A 96 10.38 12.94 -8.10
CA THR A 96 9.38 13.80 -8.73
C THR A 96 7.98 13.61 -8.14
N PHE A 97 7.64 12.37 -7.77
CA PHE A 97 6.37 12.05 -7.12
C PHE A 97 6.46 10.77 -6.30
N LEU A 98 5.55 10.65 -5.33
CA LEU A 98 5.26 9.42 -4.60
C LEU A 98 3.75 9.17 -4.65
N GLU A 99 3.33 8.11 -5.33
CA GLU A 99 1.93 7.70 -5.39
C GLU A 99 1.70 6.52 -4.46
N PHE A 100 0.78 6.65 -3.51
CA PHE A 100 0.24 5.55 -2.75
C PHE A 100 -0.96 4.96 -3.49
N LYS A 101 -0.92 3.65 -3.76
CA LYS A 101 -2.04 2.87 -4.29
C LYS A 101 -2.63 2.05 -3.18
N ILE A 102 -3.91 2.25 -2.90
CA ILE A 102 -4.60 1.65 -1.76
C ILE A 102 -5.72 0.74 -2.27
N ALA A 103 -5.81 -0.46 -1.70
CA ALA A 103 -6.89 -1.40 -1.89
C ALA A 103 -7.38 -1.87 -0.52
N LEU A 104 -8.69 -1.80 -0.33
CA LEU A 104 -9.35 -2.04 0.96
C LEU A 104 -10.48 -3.05 0.76
N TRP A 105 -10.59 -3.98 1.69
CA TRP A 105 -11.71 -4.90 1.77
C TRP A 105 -12.36 -4.78 3.13
N ASN A 106 -13.69 -4.87 3.15
CA ASN A 106 -14.49 -4.77 4.36
C ASN A 106 -15.39 -6.00 4.49
N ASP A 107 -15.10 -6.86 5.47
CA ASP A 107 -15.95 -8.02 5.77
C ASP A 107 -17.09 -7.66 6.73
N PHE A 108 -17.15 -6.44 7.28
CA PHE A 108 -18.25 -6.00 8.13
C PHE A 108 -19.46 -5.56 7.28
N PRO A 109 -20.70 -5.86 7.70
CA PRO A 109 -21.91 -5.35 7.03
C PRO A 109 -22.11 -3.84 7.24
N SER A 110 -21.31 -3.26 8.14
CA SER A 110 -21.32 -1.87 8.53
C SER A 110 -20.49 -0.96 7.66
N TYR A 111 -20.87 0.31 7.69
CA TYR A 111 -20.05 1.39 7.17
C TYR A 111 -18.72 1.48 7.92
N ALA A 112 -17.63 1.57 7.17
CA ALA A 112 -16.28 1.71 7.72
C ALA A 112 -15.52 2.86 7.07
N GLU A 113 -14.66 3.50 7.85
CA GLU A 113 -13.72 4.53 7.40
C GLU A 113 -12.31 4.13 7.79
N LEU A 114 -11.30 4.50 6.99
CA LEU A 114 -9.89 4.31 7.32
C LEU A 114 -9.13 5.64 7.28
N GLN A 115 -8.26 5.83 8.28
CA GLN A 115 -7.17 6.78 8.24
C GLN A 115 -5.84 6.06 8.37
N VAL A 116 -4.82 6.59 7.71
CA VAL A 116 -3.43 6.16 7.90
C VAL A 116 -2.64 7.38 8.36
N TYR A 117 -2.07 7.30 9.56
CA TYR A 117 -1.19 8.34 10.08
C TYR A 117 0.25 7.89 9.94
N PHE A 118 1.10 8.74 9.40
CA PHE A 118 2.53 8.55 9.37
C PHE A 118 3.13 9.10 10.66
N ILE A 119 3.88 8.30 11.40
CA ILE A 119 4.48 8.69 12.68
C ILE A 119 5.99 8.44 12.69
N ASP A 120 6.72 9.27 13.45
CA ASP A 120 8.16 9.11 13.68
C ASP A 120 8.46 8.13 14.84
N ASP A 121 9.75 7.88 15.10
CA ASP A 121 10.20 7.01 16.20
C ASP A 121 9.82 7.52 17.60
N ASN A 122 9.52 8.82 17.73
CA ASN A 122 9.06 9.44 18.98
C ASN A 122 7.53 9.42 19.11
N LEU A 123 6.83 8.73 18.20
CA LEU A 123 5.37 8.63 18.13
C LEU A 123 4.67 9.95 17.81
N HIS A 124 5.37 10.94 17.26
CA HIS A 124 4.75 12.15 16.77
C HIS A 124 4.14 11.92 15.39
N GLN A 125 2.92 12.40 15.20
CA GLN A 125 2.29 12.40 13.88
C GLN A 125 2.99 13.39 12.95
N VAL A 126 3.45 12.87 11.81
CA VAL A 126 4.18 13.60 10.78
C VAL A 126 3.22 14.06 9.67
N ASP A 127 2.34 13.17 9.20
CA ASP A 127 1.33 13.44 8.17
C ASP A 127 0.17 12.43 8.25
N SER A 128 -0.88 12.64 7.47
CA SER A 128 -2.03 11.73 7.31
C SER A 128 -2.22 11.38 5.83
N LEU A 129 -2.38 10.11 5.49
CA LEU A 129 -2.60 9.70 4.10
C LEU A 129 -3.86 10.35 3.50
N PHE A 130 -5.00 10.23 4.20
CA PHE A 130 -6.27 10.82 3.78
C PHE A 130 -6.50 12.17 4.44
N TYR A 131 -6.86 13.18 3.64
CA TYR A 131 -7.14 14.53 4.14
C TYR A 131 -8.17 15.23 3.23
N PRO A 132 -9.13 16.01 3.76
CA PRO A 132 -9.35 16.32 5.17
C PRO A 132 -10.10 15.24 5.96
N ASN A 133 -10.71 14.29 5.27
CA ASN A 133 -11.55 13.26 5.87
C ASN A 133 -10.91 11.88 5.78
N MET A 134 -11.39 10.94 6.61
CA MET A 134 -11.07 9.52 6.47
C MET A 134 -11.63 8.98 5.15
N PHE A 135 -11.03 7.91 4.63
CA PHE A 135 -11.51 7.28 3.41
C PHE A 135 -12.65 6.31 3.72
N GLN A 136 -13.78 6.49 3.05
CA GLN A 136 -14.96 5.63 3.21
C GLN A 136 -14.75 4.31 2.48
N ILE A 137 -15.09 3.20 3.13
CA ILE A 137 -14.99 1.86 2.58
C ILE A 137 -16.41 1.34 2.36
N VAL A 138 -16.66 0.80 1.16
CA VAL A 138 -17.91 0.10 0.86
C VAL A 138 -18.12 -1.01 1.88
N ASN A 139 -19.34 -1.13 2.42
CA ASN A 139 -19.70 -2.16 3.37
C ASN A 139 -19.83 -3.54 2.71
N GLY A 140 -19.71 -4.59 3.53
CA GLY A 140 -20.07 -5.94 3.15
C GLY A 140 -21.58 -6.10 2.95
N ILE A 141 -21.96 -7.08 2.13
CA ILE A 141 -23.35 -7.47 1.90
C ILE A 141 -23.64 -8.68 2.79
N ALA A 142 -24.55 -8.50 3.75
CA ALA A 142 -25.08 -9.55 4.61
C ALA A 142 -26.21 -10.34 3.92
N ASN A 143 -26.31 -11.62 4.24
CA ASN A 143 -27.48 -12.44 3.97
C ASN A 143 -28.63 -11.95 4.86
N PRO A 144 -29.83 -11.66 4.31
CA PRO A 144 -30.96 -11.18 5.10
C PRO A 144 -31.51 -12.20 6.11
N ASP A 145 -31.25 -13.50 5.90
CA ASP A 145 -31.83 -14.56 6.75
C ASP A 145 -31.06 -14.78 8.05
N ASP A 146 -29.72 -14.68 8.00
CA ASP A 146 -28.84 -14.97 9.14
C ASP A 146 -27.91 -13.81 9.50
N GLY A 147 -27.86 -12.73 8.71
CA GLY A 147 -27.00 -11.57 8.98
C GLY A 147 -25.53 -11.73 8.58
N LYS A 148 -25.12 -12.91 8.11
CA LYS A 148 -23.72 -13.19 7.78
C LYS A 148 -23.33 -12.51 6.47
N VAL A 149 -22.19 -11.83 6.45
CA VAL A 149 -21.60 -11.26 5.23
C VAL A 149 -21.25 -12.37 4.24
N ILE A 150 -21.90 -12.32 3.07
CA ILE A 150 -21.71 -13.26 1.95
C ILE A 150 -20.82 -12.67 0.86
N LYS A 151 -20.61 -11.34 0.87
CA LYS A 151 -19.72 -10.65 -0.05
C LYS A 151 -19.10 -9.44 0.63
N ARG A 152 -17.78 -9.42 0.68
CA ARG A 152 -17.02 -8.27 1.20
C ARG A 152 -17.19 -7.01 0.33
N GLY A 153 -17.18 -5.87 0.99
CA GLY A 153 -17.03 -4.58 0.34
C GLY A 153 -15.61 -4.43 -0.20
N PHE A 154 -15.47 -3.67 -1.29
CA PHE A 154 -14.16 -3.38 -1.89
C PHE A 154 -14.09 -1.91 -2.27
N SER A 155 -12.96 -1.27 -1.96
CA SER A 155 -12.69 0.11 -2.34
C SER A 155 -11.22 0.28 -2.68
N THR A 156 -10.92 1.16 -3.62
CA THR A 156 -9.55 1.47 -4.04
C THR A 156 -9.42 2.95 -4.33
N THR A 157 -8.22 3.48 -4.11
CA THR A 157 -7.90 4.88 -4.38
C THR A 157 -6.39 5.05 -4.58
N SER A 158 -6.00 6.16 -5.18
CA SER A 158 -4.61 6.58 -5.34
C SER A 158 -4.43 7.98 -4.76
N ILE A 159 -3.32 8.20 -4.05
CA ILE A 159 -2.95 9.52 -3.54
C ILE A 159 -1.53 9.84 -3.98
N ILE A 160 -1.36 10.99 -4.63
CA ILE A 160 -0.06 11.46 -5.09
C ILE A 160 0.45 12.53 -4.14
N TYR A 161 1.68 12.35 -3.69
CA TYR A 161 2.44 13.32 -2.90
C TYR A 161 3.41 14.03 -3.84
N GLU A 162 3.30 15.36 -3.85
CA GLU A 162 4.25 16.26 -4.47
C GLU A 162 5.51 16.41 -3.60
N PRO A 163 6.66 16.85 -4.14
CA PRO A 163 7.94 16.87 -3.42
C PRO A 163 7.90 17.49 -2.02
N GLY A 164 7.20 18.63 -1.85
CA GLY A 164 7.09 19.29 -0.53
C GLY A 164 6.34 18.48 0.53
N ARG A 165 5.48 17.53 0.14
CA ARG A 165 4.82 16.61 1.06
C ARG A 165 5.65 15.34 1.29
N ILE A 166 6.41 14.90 0.28
CA ILE A 166 7.37 13.79 0.41
C ILE A 166 8.42 14.12 1.47
N GLU A 167 8.97 15.34 1.45
CA GLU A 167 9.92 15.82 2.47
C GLU A 167 9.35 15.75 3.88
N LYS A 168 8.05 16.05 4.03
CA LYS A 168 7.40 16.00 5.35
C LYS A 168 7.36 14.60 5.91
N ILE A 169 7.07 13.58 5.10
CA ILE A 169 6.92 12.19 5.57
C ILE A 169 8.24 11.41 5.67
N LYS A 170 9.35 11.99 5.24
CA LYS A 170 10.68 11.40 5.34
C LYS A 170 11.05 10.85 6.74
N PRO A 171 10.74 11.53 7.87
CA PRO A 171 11.06 11.02 9.20
C PRO A 171 10.07 9.94 9.68
N ALA A 172 9.03 9.61 8.92
CA ALA A 172 8.08 8.58 9.33
C ALA A 172 8.71 7.19 9.26
N THR A 173 8.66 6.47 10.37
CA THR A 173 9.17 5.10 10.50
C THR A 173 8.04 4.10 10.70
N ARG A 174 6.82 4.56 10.97
CA ARG A 174 5.64 3.71 11.17
C ARG A 174 4.38 4.33 10.58
N ALA A 175 3.41 3.48 10.30
CA ALA A 175 2.05 3.84 9.94
C ALA A 175 1.08 3.35 11.01
N VAL A 176 0.21 4.24 11.48
CA VAL A 176 -0.95 3.86 12.30
C VAL A 176 -2.15 3.77 11.38
N LEU A 177 -2.67 2.56 11.22
CA LEU A 177 -3.97 2.32 10.60
C LEU A 177 -5.04 2.53 11.66
N ARG A 178 -5.96 3.47 11.45
CA ARG A 178 -7.09 3.70 12.34
C ARG A 178 -8.38 3.60 11.55
N SER A 179 -9.15 2.57 11.81
CA SER A 179 -10.49 2.43 11.26
C SER A 179 -11.55 2.91 12.23
N ARG A 180 -12.69 3.29 11.67
CA ARG A 180 -13.93 3.56 12.39
C ARG A 180 -15.04 2.76 11.74
N ILE A 181 -15.69 1.89 12.50
CA ILE A 181 -16.84 1.09 12.06
C ILE A 181 -18.08 1.67 12.75
N SER A 182 -19.10 2.03 11.97
CA SER A 182 -20.36 2.55 12.48
C SER A 182 -21.39 1.43 12.56
N ASN A 183 -21.83 1.14 13.77
CA ASN A 183 -22.82 0.10 14.08
C ASN A 183 -24.26 0.62 14.08
N MET A 184 -24.46 1.92 13.88
CA MET A 184 -25.78 2.53 13.84
C MET A 184 -26.69 1.83 12.81
N GLY A 185 -27.82 1.31 13.27
CA GLY A 185 -28.82 0.65 12.43
C GLY A 185 -28.52 -0.81 12.08
N VAL A 186 -27.50 -1.42 12.69
CA VAL A 186 -27.23 -2.85 12.59
C VAL A 186 -28.06 -3.60 13.62
N ALA A 187 -28.68 -4.71 13.22
CA ALA A 187 -29.43 -5.56 14.14
C ALA A 187 -28.47 -6.31 15.10
N PRO A 188 -28.77 -6.41 16.41
CA PRO A 188 -27.90 -7.05 17.40
C PRO A 188 -27.42 -8.46 17.03
N GLU A 189 -28.28 -9.26 16.38
CA GLU A 189 -27.98 -10.61 15.92
C GLU A 189 -26.85 -10.69 14.88
N HIS A 190 -26.50 -9.59 14.20
CA HIS A 190 -25.42 -9.58 13.21
C HIS A 190 -24.02 -9.46 13.85
N PHE A 191 -23.93 -9.13 15.13
CA PHE A 191 -22.65 -8.96 15.83
C PHE A 191 -21.96 -10.28 16.18
N ASP A 192 -22.70 -11.41 16.17
CA ASP A 192 -22.13 -12.73 16.43
C ASP A 192 -20.99 -13.09 15.47
N TYR A 193 -21.04 -12.57 14.24
CA TYR A 193 -20.03 -12.82 13.21
C TYR A 193 -18.87 -11.82 13.21
N TYR A 194 -18.92 -10.75 14.00
CA TYR A 194 -17.91 -9.69 13.96
C TYR A 194 -16.52 -10.18 14.38
N LYS A 195 -16.43 -11.22 15.20
CA LYS A 195 -15.16 -11.86 15.57
C LYS A 195 -14.44 -12.48 14.35
N ASP A 196 -15.20 -12.91 13.34
CA ASP A 196 -14.67 -13.49 12.10
C ASP A 196 -14.38 -12.42 11.02
N TYR A 197 -14.71 -11.15 11.26
CA TYR A 197 -14.62 -10.09 10.28
C TYR A 197 -13.37 -9.24 10.43
N SER A 198 -12.90 -8.72 9.28
CA SER A 198 -11.72 -7.89 9.19
C SER A 198 -11.88 -6.75 8.19
N LEU A 199 -11.08 -5.71 8.38
CA LEU A 199 -10.76 -4.73 7.34
C LEU A 199 -9.37 -5.04 6.81
N SER A 200 -9.28 -5.59 5.60
CA SER A 200 -7.99 -5.82 4.94
C SER A 200 -7.51 -4.57 4.22
N VAL A 201 -6.27 -4.19 4.48
CA VAL A 201 -5.62 -2.99 3.94
C VAL A 201 -4.37 -3.37 3.18
N LYS A 202 -4.30 -3.00 1.90
CA LYS A 202 -3.08 -3.11 1.09
C LYS A 202 -2.69 -1.74 0.55
N ILE A 203 -1.46 -1.33 0.83
CA ILE A 203 -0.89 -0.08 0.33
C ILE A 203 0.43 -0.38 -0.35
N GLY A 204 0.55 0.03 -1.62
CA GLY A 204 1.81 0.08 -2.34
C GLY A 204 2.22 1.52 -2.62
N ALA A 205 3.51 1.77 -2.76
CA ALA A 205 4.06 3.03 -3.23
C ALA A 205 4.61 2.88 -4.64
N ARG A 206 4.40 3.91 -5.47
CA ARG A 206 5.09 4.11 -6.74
C ARG A 206 5.86 5.41 -6.69
N ILE A 207 7.18 5.33 -6.88
CA ILE A 207 8.10 6.45 -6.80
C ILE A 207 8.55 6.80 -8.21
N GLY A 208 8.44 8.07 -8.60
CA GLY A 208 9.02 8.58 -9.82
C GLY A 208 10.34 9.29 -9.55
N ILE A 209 11.40 8.91 -10.25
CA ILE A 209 12.73 9.51 -10.11
C ILE A 209 13.09 10.22 -11.40
N ASP A 210 13.77 11.37 -11.32
CA ASP A 210 14.33 12.09 -12.45
C ASP A 210 15.80 12.42 -12.17
N TYR A 211 16.70 11.75 -12.88
CA TYR A 211 18.13 11.84 -12.65
C TYR A 211 18.86 12.22 -13.94
N ILE A 212 19.84 13.12 -13.84
CA ILE A 212 20.70 13.53 -14.95
C ILE A 212 22.12 13.09 -14.62
N PHE A 213 22.70 12.24 -15.48
CA PHE A 213 24.10 11.84 -15.43
C PHE A 213 24.90 12.68 -16.42
N ASP A 214 25.95 13.35 -15.96
CA ASP A 214 26.94 13.94 -16.85
C ASP A 214 27.92 12.84 -17.30
N LEU A 215 28.31 12.85 -18.58
CA LEU A 215 29.17 11.83 -19.21
C LEU A 215 30.64 12.25 -19.27
#